data_AF-A0A9E7Z9B6-F1
#
_entry.id   AF-A0A9E7Z9B6-F1
#
_cell.length_a   1.000
_cell.length_b   1.000
_cell.length_c   1.000
_cell.angle_alpha   90.00
_cell.angle_beta   90.00
_cell.angle_gamma   90.00
#
_symmetry.space_group_name_H-M   'P 1'
#
loop_
_entity.id
_entity.type
_entity.pdbx_description
1 polymer ?
#
loop_
_entity_poly.entity_id
_entity_poly.type
_entity_poly.pdbx_seq_one_letter_code
_entity_poly.pdbx_strand_id
1 'polypeptide(L)'
;MERDGEPWFVARDVAAVLGYADTDKAIRAHCKAAEALPASLSGNPGRPPVIIPERDVYRLVMRSKLPGAEAFEEWVVGTVLPSIRKSGGYGAPTAAQPDLSDPASLRTLLLGYTEKVLELEAAVAE
;
A
#
# COMPACT_ATOMS: atom_id res chain seq x y z
N MET A 1 -5.93 -11.67 4.07
CA MET A 1 -4.93 -12.53 4.76
C MET A 1 -3.62 -11.77 4.75
N GLU A 2 -2.77 -11.91 5.76
CA GLU A 2 -1.44 -11.31 5.77
C GLU A 2 -0.38 -12.42 5.76
N ARG A 3 0.70 -12.24 5.00
CA ARG A 3 1.86 -13.14 5.01
C ARG A 3 3.12 -12.30 4.92
N ASP A 4 4.06 -12.55 5.82
CA ASP A 4 5.34 -11.82 5.86
C ASP A 4 5.16 -10.29 5.93
N GLY A 5 4.09 -9.82 6.59
CA GLY A 5 3.75 -8.39 6.67
C GLY A 5 3.02 -7.83 5.45
N GLU A 6 2.79 -8.64 4.41
CA GLU A 6 2.17 -8.22 3.16
C GLU A 6 0.73 -8.72 3.05
N PRO A 7 -0.22 -7.90 2.56
CA PRO A 7 -1.60 -8.34 2.38
C PRO A 7 -1.76 -9.22 1.14
N TRP A 8 -2.64 -10.21 1.29
CA TRP A 8 -3.07 -11.15 0.26
C TRP A 8 -4.58 -11.11 0.08
N PHE A 9 -4.99 -11.18 -1.19
CA PHE A 9 -6.36 -10.93 -1.64
C PHE A 9 -6.91 -12.15 -2.37
N VAL A 10 -8.23 -12.37 -2.28
CA VAL A 10 -8.91 -13.37 -3.11
C VAL A 10 -8.99 -12.83 -4.54
N ALA A 11 -8.30 -13.49 -5.46
CA ALA A 11 -8.08 -13.00 -6.82
C ALA A 11 -9.39 -12.82 -7.60
N ARG A 12 -10.33 -13.75 -7.42
CA ARG A 12 -11.64 -13.69 -8.06
C ARG A 12 -12.43 -12.46 -7.64
N ASP A 13 -12.40 -12.11 -6.36
CA ASP A 13 -13.18 -10.99 -5.83
C ASP A 13 -12.60 -9.66 -6.32
N VAL A 14 -11.26 -9.54 -6.36
CA VAL A 14 -10.58 -8.39 -6.97
C VAL A 14 -10.97 -8.24 -8.44
N ALA A 15 -10.86 -9.32 -9.23
CA ALA A 15 -11.21 -9.27 -10.65
C ALA A 15 -12.70 -8.95 -10.89
N ALA A 16 -13.60 -9.48 -10.05
CA ALA A 16 -15.03 -9.19 -10.13
C ALA A 16 -15.33 -7.72 -9.80
N VAL A 17 -14.72 -7.15 -8.76
CA VAL A 17 -14.88 -5.73 -8.38
C VAL A 17 -14.39 -4.80 -9.48
N LEU A 18 -13.30 -5.16 -10.16
CA LEU A 18 -12.81 -4.40 -11.31
C LEU A 18 -13.75 -4.48 -12.53
N GLY A 19 -14.65 -5.47 -12.58
CA GLY A 19 -15.64 -5.65 -13.63
C GLY A 19 -15.26 -6.67 -14.71
N TYR A 20 -14.31 -7.57 -14.44
CA TYR A 20 -13.96 -8.62 -15.41
C TYR A 20 -15.09 -9.64 -15.54
N ALA A 21 -15.58 -9.84 -16.77
CA ALA A 21 -16.57 -10.88 -17.06
C ALA A 21 -16.00 -12.30 -16.89
N ASP A 22 -14.75 -12.53 -17.30
CA ASP A 22 -14.02 -13.78 -17.09
C ASP A 22 -12.85 -13.52 -16.14
N THR A 23 -13.13 -13.67 -14.84
CA THR A 23 -12.16 -13.46 -13.77
C THR A 23 -10.99 -14.44 -13.88
N ASP A 24 -11.25 -15.70 -14.23
CA ASP A 24 -10.22 -16.73 -14.27
C ASP A 24 -9.21 -16.46 -15.41
N LYS A 25 -9.70 -15.98 -16.57
CA LYS A 25 -8.82 -15.54 -17.66
C LYS A 25 -8.00 -14.31 -17.28
N ALA A 26 -8.60 -13.32 -16.64
CA ALA A 26 -7.90 -12.11 -16.20
C ALA A 26 -6.76 -12.44 -15.22
N ILE A 27 -7.04 -13.30 -14.24
CA ILE A 27 -6.05 -13.77 -13.26
C ILE A 27 -4.90 -14.48 -13.97
N ARG A 28 -5.19 -15.46 -14.85
CA ARG A 28 -4.15 -16.19 -15.61
C ARG A 28 -3.31 -15.29 -16.51
N ALA A 29 -3.89 -14.23 -17.07
CA ALA A 29 -3.20 -13.35 -18.02
C ALA A 29 -2.31 -12.29 -17.33
N HIS A 30 -2.62 -11.90 -16.09
CA HIS A 30 -2.04 -10.71 -15.47
C HIS A 30 -1.28 -11.00 -14.17
N CYS A 31 -1.73 -11.98 -13.37
CA CYS A 31 -1.14 -12.36 -12.10
C CYS A 31 0.01 -13.35 -12.31
N LYS A 32 1.16 -13.10 -11.69
CA LYS A 32 2.36 -13.96 -11.82
C LYS A 32 2.61 -14.85 -10.60
N ALA A 33 2.04 -14.49 -9.47
CA ALA A 33 2.20 -15.15 -8.18
C ALA A 33 0.85 -15.55 -7.59
N ALA A 34 -0.14 -15.78 -8.45
CA ALA A 34 -1.40 -16.40 -8.05
C ALA A 34 -1.17 -17.82 -7.55
N GLU A 35 -1.74 -18.15 -6.40
CA GLU A 35 -1.68 -19.49 -5.81
C GLU A 35 -3.05 -19.94 -5.34
N ALA A 36 -3.29 -21.25 -5.37
CA ALA A 36 -4.48 -21.83 -4.79
C ALA A 36 -4.29 -21.98 -3.28
N LEU A 37 -5.26 -21.51 -2.51
CA LEU A 37 -5.26 -21.72 -1.07
C LEU A 37 -5.34 -23.23 -0.76
N PRO A 38 -4.57 -23.75 0.22
CA PRO A 38 -4.66 -25.15 0.62
C PRO A 38 -6.10 -25.58 0.90
N ALA A 39 -6.46 -26.80 0.48
CA ALA A 39 -7.81 -27.35 0.66
C ALA A 39 -8.24 -27.43 2.14
N SER A 40 -7.27 -27.55 3.05
CA SER A 40 -7.49 -27.51 4.51
C SER A 40 -8.00 -26.16 5.01
N LEU A 41 -7.70 -25.08 4.29
CA LEU A 41 -8.09 -23.71 4.64
C LEU A 41 -9.29 -23.23 3.80
N SER A 42 -9.59 -23.88 2.68
CA SER A 42 -10.61 -23.43 1.73
C SER A 42 -12.04 -23.79 2.14
N GLY A 43 -12.23 -24.75 3.06
CA GLY A 43 -13.56 -25.30 3.42
C GLY A 43 -14.30 -26.00 2.26
N ASN A 44 -13.78 -25.92 1.04
CA ASN A 44 -14.31 -26.50 -0.18
C ASN A 44 -13.16 -27.16 -0.96
N PRO A 45 -12.95 -28.47 -0.81
CA PRO A 45 -11.83 -29.18 -1.41
C PRO A 45 -11.91 -29.31 -2.94
N GLY A 46 -13.08 -29.08 -3.54
CA GLY A 46 -13.28 -29.23 -4.99
C GLY A 46 -12.84 -28.02 -5.82
N ARG A 47 -12.78 -26.81 -5.22
CA ARG A 47 -12.33 -25.60 -5.91
C ARG A 47 -11.69 -24.64 -4.91
N PRO A 48 -10.38 -24.81 -4.60
CA PRO A 48 -9.69 -23.89 -3.70
C PRO A 48 -9.71 -22.47 -4.26
N PRO A 49 -9.94 -21.44 -3.42
CA PRO A 49 -9.87 -20.05 -3.86
C PRO A 49 -8.44 -19.72 -4.28
N VAL A 50 -8.31 -18.96 -5.36
CA VAL A 50 -7.01 -18.41 -5.78
C VAL A 50 -6.79 -17.10 -5.05
N ILE A 51 -5.62 -16.96 -4.45
CA ILE A 51 -5.18 -15.73 -3.80
C ILE A 51 -3.99 -15.14 -4.54
N ILE A 52 -3.88 -13.82 -4.46
CA ILE A 52 -2.83 -13.03 -5.10
C ILE A 52 -2.24 -12.04 -4.09
N PRO A 53 -0.92 -11.78 -4.15
CA PRO A 53 -0.30 -10.72 -3.37
C PRO A 53 -0.66 -9.34 -3.93
N GLU A 54 -0.48 -8.29 -3.13
CA GLU A 54 -0.75 -6.89 -3.51
C GLU A 54 -0.13 -6.49 -4.86
N ARG A 55 1.11 -6.91 -5.13
CA ARG A 55 1.79 -6.66 -6.41
C ARG A 55 0.99 -7.14 -7.63
N ASP A 56 0.25 -8.24 -7.51
CA ASP A 56 -0.55 -8.80 -8.61
C ASP A 56 -1.90 -8.09 -8.74
N VAL A 57 -2.43 -7.52 -7.64
CA VAL A 57 -3.58 -6.60 -7.69
C VAL A 57 -3.23 -5.39 -8.54
N TYR A 58 -2.08 -4.77 -8.30
CA TYR A 58 -1.62 -3.64 -9.12
C TYR A 58 -1.40 -4.03 -10.57
N ARG A 59 -0.87 -5.23 -10.86
CA ARG A 59 -0.72 -5.71 -12.24
C ARG A 59 -2.05 -5.94 -12.94
N LEU A 60 -3.07 -6.37 -12.21
CA LEU A 60 -4.44 -6.51 -12.73
C LEU A 60 -4.99 -5.14 -13.11
N VAL A 61 -4.86 -4.16 -12.22
CA VAL A 61 -5.36 -2.80 -12.45
C VAL A 61 -4.66 -2.16 -13.66
N MET A 62 -3.32 -2.12 -13.65
CA MET A 62 -2.48 -1.46 -14.66
C MET A 62 -2.53 -2.11 -16.07
N ARG A 63 -3.22 -3.25 -16.22
CA ARG A 63 -3.41 -3.94 -17.51
C ARG A 63 -4.88 -3.99 -17.94
N SER A 64 -5.77 -3.47 -17.11
CA SER A 64 -7.19 -3.45 -17.36
C SER A 64 -7.57 -2.22 -18.18
N LYS A 65 -8.66 -2.33 -18.96
CA LYS A 65 -9.32 -1.20 -19.63
C LYS A 65 -10.72 -0.96 -19.08
N LEU A 66 -10.96 -1.45 -17.86
CA LEU A 66 -12.25 -1.33 -17.19
C LEU A 66 -12.29 0.01 -16.46
N PRO A 67 -13.43 0.74 -16.46
CA PRO A 67 -13.49 2.10 -15.93
C PRO A 67 -13.00 2.23 -14.48
N GLY A 68 -13.34 1.27 -13.61
CA GLY A 68 -12.89 1.28 -12.21
C GLY A 68 -11.38 1.05 -12.06
N ALA A 69 -10.78 0.27 -12.96
CA ALA A 69 -9.34 0.06 -12.97
C ALA A 69 -8.60 1.30 -13.50
N GLU A 70 -9.07 1.89 -14.60
CA GLU A 70 -8.49 3.10 -15.18
C GLU A 70 -8.54 4.28 -14.20
N ALA A 71 -9.64 4.46 -13.46
CA ALA A 71 -9.75 5.50 -12.45
C ALA A 71 -8.72 5.33 -11.31
N PHE A 72 -8.49 4.09 -10.86
CA PHE A 72 -7.48 3.81 -9.84
C PHE A 72 -6.07 3.97 -10.40
N GLU A 73 -5.80 3.48 -11.61
CA GLU A 73 -4.53 3.65 -12.31
C GLU A 73 -4.17 5.13 -12.46
N GLU A 74 -5.08 5.96 -12.97
CA GLU A 74 -4.86 7.39 -13.16
C GLU A 74 -4.56 8.10 -11.83
N TRP A 75 -5.28 7.75 -10.77
CA TRP A 75 -5.00 8.30 -9.44
C TRP A 75 -3.61 7.89 -8.93
N VAL A 76 -3.23 6.62 -9.08
CA VAL A 76 -1.91 6.13 -8.66
C VAL A 76 -0.79 6.81 -9.45
N VAL A 77 -0.90 6.83 -10.78
CA VAL A 77 0.16 7.33 -11.68
C VAL A 77 0.22 8.86 -11.69
N GLY A 78 -0.92 9.54 -11.58
CA GLY A 78 -1.02 11.00 -11.60
C GLY A 78 -0.76 11.66 -10.24
N THR A 79 -1.09 10.98 -9.13
CA THR A 79 -1.03 11.57 -7.79
C THR A 79 -0.03 10.85 -6.88
N VAL A 80 -0.22 9.55 -6.68
CA VAL A 80 0.53 8.79 -5.66
C VAL A 80 2.02 8.68 -6.01
N LEU A 81 2.34 8.13 -7.17
CA LEU A 81 3.72 7.93 -7.60
C LEU A 81 4.49 9.26 -7.76
N PRO A 82 3.91 10.33 -8.34
CA PRO A 82 4.57 11.63 -8.39
C PRO A 82 4.82 12.23 -7.01
N SER A 83 3.90 12.06 -6.05
CA SER A 83 4.12 12.48 -4.65
C SER A 83 5.32 11.75 -4.07
N ILE A 84 5.32 10.42 -4.09
CA ILE A 84 6.42 9.61 -3.54
C ILE A 84 7.77 9.99 -4.19
N ARG A 85 7.81 10.15 -5.52
CA ARG A 85 9.03 10.55 -6.23
C ARG A 85 9.55 11.93 -5.81
N LYS A 86 8.66 12.89 -5.54
CA LYS A 86 9.02 14.28 -5.24
C LYS A 86 9.34 14.51 -3.77
N SER A 87 8.57 13.92 -2.85
CA SER A 87 8.65 14.20 -1.42
C SER A 87 9.14 13.01 -0.58
N GLY A 88 9.36 11.84 -1.20
CA GLY A 88 9.73 10.62 -0.49
C GLY A 88 8.55 9.90 0.18
N GLY A 89 7.31 10.38 0.02
CA GLY A 89 6.12 9.73 0.59
C GLY A 89 4.80 10.18 -0.02
N TYR A 90 3.73 9.47 0.34
CA TYR A 90 2.34 9.81 0.03
C TYR A 90 1.51 9.77 1.32
N GLY A 91 0.64 10.75 1.54
CA GLY A 91 -0.28 10.78 2.68
C GLY A 91 0.31 11.26 4.01
N ALA A 92 1.63 11.24 4.20
CA ALA A 92 2.25 11.97 5.29
C ALA A 92 2.30 13.47 4.93
N PRO A 93 1.90 14.40 5.84
CA PRO A 93 2.30 15.78 5.66
C PRO A 93 3.81 15.74 5.55
N THR A 94 4.34 16.13 4.40
CA THR A 94 5.74 16.48 4.28
C THR A 94 5.89 17.68 5.21
N ALA A 95 6.09 17.44 6.51
CA ALA A 95 6.77 18.40 7.34
C ALA A 95 8.03 18.66 6.53
N ALA A 96 8.12 19.85 5.94
CA ALA A 96 9.26 20.26 5.13
C ALA A 96 10.46 19.78 5.91
N GLN A 97 11.23 18.83 5.35
CA GLN A 97 12.31 18.24 6.11
C GLN A 97 13.17 19.43 6.52
N PRO A 98 13.34 19.68 7.83
CA PRO A 98 13.99 20.89 8.29
C PRO A 98 15.37 20.89 7.66
N ASP A 99 15.73 21.98 6.99
CA ASP A 99 17.03 22.09 6.35
C ASP A 99 18.08 22.06 7.45
N LEU A 100 18.70 20.90 7.64
CA LEU A 100 19.72 20.71 8.67
C LEU A 100 21.02 21.46 8.34
N SER A 101 21.13 22.09 7.17
CA SER A 101 22.24 22.97 6.81
C SER A 101 21.96 24.44 7.12
N ASP A 102 20.70 24.82 7.37
CA ASP A 102 20.30 26.14 7.83
C ASP A 102 20.38 26.23 9.38
N PRO A 103 21.24 27.11 9.94
CA PRO A 103 21.35 27.29 11.39
C PRO A 103 20.05 27.66 12.09
N ALA A 104 19.14 28.40 11.43
CA ALA A 104 17.88 28.81 12.03
C ALA A 104 16.89 27.64 12.17
N SER A 105 16.80 26.80 11.14
CA SER A 105 16.03 25.55 11.14
C SER A 105 16.55 24.56 12.19
N LEU A 106 17.87 24.37 12.26
CA LEU A 106 18.51 23.52 13.29
C LEU A 106 18.21 23.99 14.72
N ARG A 107 18.37 25.29 14.99
CA ARG A 107 18.12 25.87 16.32
C ARG A 107 16.69 25.62 16.77
N THR A 108 15.72 25.83 15.87
CA THR A 108 14.29 25.64 16.17
C THR A 108 13.99 24.18 16.51
N LEU A 109 14.57 23.24 15.75
CA LEU A 109 14.42 21.82 15.99
C LEU A 109 14.98 21.41 17.36
N LEU A 110 16.21 21.83 17.67
CA LEU A 110 16.90 21.49 18.91
C LEU A 110 16.12 22.00 20.13
N LEU A 111 15.64 23.25 20.09
CA LEU A 111 14.84 23.81 21.19
C LEU A 111 13.56 22.99 21.42
N GLY A 112 12.81 22.68 20.36
CA GLY A 112 11.60 21.87 20.47
C GLY A 112 11.85 20.45 21.01
N TYR A 113 12.98 19.83 20.64
CA TYR A 113 13.40 18.56 21.23
C TYR A 113 13.75 18.70 22.71
N THR A 114 14.41 19.79 23.09
CA THR A 114 14.82 20.02 24.49
C THR A 114 13.61 20.20 25.39
N GLU A 115 12.61 20.98 24.96
CA GLU A 115 11.33 21.14 25.67
C GLU A 115 10.62 19.80 25.86
N LYS A 116 10.53 19.01 24.79
CA LYS A 116 9.88 17.69 24.83
C LYS A 116 10.59 16.69 25.74
N VAL A 117 11.92 16.74 25.81
CA VAL A 117 12.70 15.91 26.74
C VAL A 117 12.42 16.32 28.18
N LEU A 118 12.41 17.62 28.48
CA LEU A 118 12.09 18.12 29.82
C LEU A 118 10.68 17.72 30.28
N GLU A 119 9.68 17.80 29.38
CA GLU A 119 8.32 17.34 29.67
C GLU A 119 8.28 15.83 29.99
N LEU A 120 9.00 15.02 29.24
CA LEU A 120 9.07 13.57 29.45
C LEU A 120 9.81 13.22 30.75
N GLU A 121 10.91 13.89 31.06
CA GLU A 121 11.65 13.71 32.30
C GLU A 121 10.81 14.09 33.52
N ALA A 122 10.04 15.18 33.44
CA ALA A 122 9.11 15.57 34.50
C ALA A 122 8.00 14.52 34.70
N ALA A 123 7.44 13.97 33.62
CA ALA A 123 6.40 12.94 33.69
C ALA A 123 6.89 11.58 34.22
N VAL A 124 8.19 11.29 34.14
CA VAL A 124 8.80 10.06 34.70
C VAL A 124 9.19 10.23 36.17
N ALA A 125 9.33 11.48 36.65
CA ALA A 125 9.67 11.80 38.02
C ALA A 125 8.47 11.81 38.98
N GLU A 126 7.24 11.82 38.47
CA GLU A 126 5.98 11.61 39.21
C GLU A 126 5.58 10.13 39.30
#